data_AF-A0A7C5LVF0-F1
#
_entry.id   AF-A0A7C5LVF0-F1
#
_cell.length_a   1.000
_cell.length_b   1.000
_cell.length_c   1.000
_cell.angle_alpha   90.00
_cell.angle_beta   90.00
_cell.angle_gamma   90.00
#
_symmetry.space_group_name_H-M   'P 1'
#
loop_
_entity.id
_entity.type
_entity.pdbx_description
1 polymer ?
#
loop_
_entity_poly.entity_id
_entity_poly.type
_entity_poly.pdbx_seq_one_letter_code
_entity_poly.pdbx_strand_id
1 'polypeptide(L)'
;MGKFIRWLGRTFGSKKKRCPEEQRCLELVRLMLDEESTPEDNAYVLSHIDKCYQCYDNYDIEKAIREAVKKKNRKAKIPHEVVNEIRNKINLA
;
A
#
# COMPACT_ATOMS: atom_id res chain seq x y z
N MET A 1 -9.79 12.45 -14.34
CA MET A 1 -9.19 12.04 -15.63
C MET A 1 -7.71 11.63 -15.47
N GLY A 2 -7.35 10.81 -14.47
CA GLY A 2 -5.94 10.65 -14.08
C GLY A 2 -5.37 9.22 -14.18
N LYS A 3 -6.16 8.19 -14.50
CA LYS A 3 -5.66 6.80 -14.56
C LYS A 3 -5.20 6.40 -15.97
N PHE A 4 -5.88 6.90 -17.01
CA PHE A 4 -5.59 6.55 -18.41
C PHE A 4 -4.32 7.22 -18.95
N ILE A 5 -4.14 8.52 -18.69
CA ILE A 5 -2.91 9.26 -19.06
C ILE A 5 -1.67 8.69 -18.34
N ARG A 6 -1.84 8.21 -17.11
CA ARG A 6 -0.78 7.55 -16.31
C ARG A 6 -0.37 6.20 -16.87
N TRP A 7 -1.34 5.40 -17.31
CA TRP A 7 -1.08 4.13 -17.99
C TRP A 7 -0.31 4.32 -19.30
N LEU A 8 -0.66 5.35 -20.10
CA LEU A 8 0.06 5.67 -21.33
C LEU A 8 1.54 6.05 -21.09
N GLY A 9 1.86 6.64 -19.95
CA GLY A 9 3.25 6.93 -19.54
C GLY A 9 4.09 5.69 -19.22
N ARG A 10 3.45 4.53 -18.99
CA ARG A 10 4.11 3.24 -18.68
C ARG A 10 4.47 2.46 -19.96
N THR A 11 3.77 2.70 -21.08
CA THR A 11 3.98 1.98 -22.36
C THR A 11 4.94 2.67 -23.32
N PHE A 12 5.18 3.97 -23.17
CA PHE A 12 6.14 4.73 -24.00
C PHE A 12 7.30 5.26 -23.14
N GLY A 13 8.31 4.41 -22.96
CA GLY A 13 9.48 4.67 -22.14
C GLY A 13 10.31 5.85 -22.64
N SER A 14 10.12 7.03 -22.03
CA SER A 14 11.08 8.12 -22.08
C SER A 14 11.99 8.04 -20.85
N LYS A 15 13.32 8.08 -21.03
CA LYS A 15 14.31 8.06 -19.95
C LYS A 15 14.08 9.24 -19.00
N LYS A 16 13.30 9.04 -17.94
CA LYS A 16 13.07 10.04 -16.88
C LYS A 16 14.25 10.05 -15.92
N LYS A 17 14.59 11.23 -15.40
CA LYS A 17 15.59 11.39 -14.32
C LYS A 17 15.16 10.52 -13.14
N ARG A 18 16.03 9.61 -12.68
CA ARG A 18 15.75 8.76 -11.51
C ARG A 18 15.59 9.66 -10.29
N CYS A 19 14.54 9.45 -9.51
CA CYS A 19 14.40 10.13 -8.22
C CYS A 19 15.58 9.71 -7.31
N PRO A 20 16.35 10.65 -6.73
CA PRO A 20 17.48 10.31 -5.86
C PRO A 20 17.03 9.64 -4.56
N GLU A 21 15.83 9.96 -4.08
CA GLU A 21 15.23 9.38 -2.87
C GLU A 21 14.29 8.20 -3.18
N GLU A 22 14.34 7.62 -4.39
CA GLU A 22 13.42 6.55 -4.78
C GLU A 22 13.42 5.37 -3.80
N GLN A 23 14.61 4.87 -3.45
CA GLN A 23 14.75 3.70 -2.57
C GLN A 23 14.20 3.99 -1.18
N ARG A 24 14.58 5.13 -0.60
CA ARG A 24 14.09 5.59 0.71
C ARG A 24 12.57 5.77 0.71
N CYS A 25 12.03 6.41 -0.32
CA CYS A 25 10.59 6.61 -0.45
C CYS A 25 9.86 5.26 -0.57
N LEU A 26 10.40 4.30 -1.32
CA LEU A 26 9.83 2.97 -1.45
C LEU A 26 9.81 2.21 -0.11
N GLU A 27 10.86 2.30 0.70
CA GLU A 27 10.91 1.71 2.04
C GLU A 27 9.84 2.30 2.95
N LEU A 28 9.72 3.63 2.99
CA LEU A 28 8.69 4.30 3.79
C LEU A 28 7.28 3.99 3.30
N VAL A 29 7.08 3.87 1.99
CA VAL A 29 5.81 3.42 1.40
C VAL A 29 5.41 2.05 1.93
N ARG A 30 6.35 1.11 2.04
CA ARG A 30 6.07 -0.25 2.55
C ARG A 30 5.67 -0.20 4.02
N LEU A 31 6.45 0.48 4.85
CA LEU A 31 6.14 0.67 6.27
C LEU A 31 4.79 1.35 6.48
N MET A 32 4.49 2.40 5.70
CA MET A 32 3.20 3.10 5.76
C MET A 32 2.03 2.18 5.40
N LEU A 33 2.17 1.36 4.35
CA LEU A 33 1.12 0.45 3.91
C LEU A 33 0.89 -0.74 4.87
N ASP A 34 1.91 -1.08 5.65
CA ASP A 34 1.87 -2.11 6.69
C ASP A 34 1.52 -1.56 8.08
N GLU A 35 1.21 -0.26 8.18
CA GLU A 35 0.84 0.45 9.42
C GLU A 35 1.97 0.48 10.48
N GLU A 36 3.23 0.33 10.05
CA GLU A 36 4.44 0.30 10.88
C GLU A 36 5.26 1.61 10.81
N SER A 37 4.69 2.67 10.24
CA SER A 37 5.37 3.95 10.02
C SER A 37 4.86 5.06 10.92
N THR A 38 5.72 6.05 11.20
CA THR A 38 5.37 7.21 12.01
C THR A 38 4.43 8.16 11.26
N PRO A 39 3.60 8.96 11.97
CA PRO A 39 2.78 9.99 11.33
C PRO A 39 3.58 10.98 10.48
N GLU A 40 4.80 11.30 10.92
CA GLU A 40 5.73 12.20 10.23
C GLU A 40 6.20 11.61 8.89
N ASP A 41 6.57 10.33 8.90
CA ASP A 41 6.97 9.60 7.69
C ASP A 41 5.81 9.45 6.71
N ASN A 42 4.60 9.19 7.21
CA ASN A 42 3.40 9.14 6.39
C ASN A 42 3.15 10.47 5.66
N ALA A 43 3.30 11.60 6.38
CA ALA A 43 3.17 12.92 5.79
C ALA A 43 4.27 13.19 4.74
N TYR A 44 5.51 12.78 5.01
CA TYR A 44 6.60 12.85 4.03
C TYR A 44 6.25 12.07 2.76
N VAL A 45 5.85 10.79 2.88
CA VAL A 45 5.51 9.94 1.74
C VAL A 45 4.40 10.57 0.91
N LEU A 46 3.30 10.98 1.54
CA LEU A 46 2.16 11.60 0.85
C LEU A 46 2.56 12.87 0.10
N SER A 47 3.41 13.70 0.71
CA SER A 47 3.89 14.93 0.06
C SER A 47 4.89 14.67 -1.08
N HIS A 48 5.69 13.61 -0.97
CA HIS A 48 6.73 13.25 -1.94
C HIS A 48 6.13 12.59 -3.17
N ILE A 49 5.19 11.64 -2.99
CA ILE A 49 4.53 10.96 -4.12
C ILE A 49 3.64 11.90 -4.93
N ASP A 50 3.11 12.96 -4.34
CA ASP A 50 2.35 13.98 -5.08
C ASP A 50 3.22 14.74 -6.11
N LYS A 51 4.50 14.94 -5.78
CA LYS A 51 5.47 15.68 -6.61
C LYS A 51 6.30 14.78 -7.51
N CYS A 52 6.47 13.50 -7.15
CA CYS A 52 7.33 12.55 -7.84
C CYS A 52 6.52 11.43 -8.48
N TYR A 53 6.37 11.50 -9.81
CA TYR A 53 5.67 10.48 -10.60
C TYR A 53 6.20 9.05 -10.39
N GLN A 54 7.52 8.89 -10.30
CA GLN A 54 8.15 7.57 -10.15
C GLN A 54 7.83 6.96 -8.78
N CYS A 55 7.93 7.75 -7.71
CA CYS A 55 7.58 7.30 -6.37
C CYS A 55 6.07 7.03 -6.23
N TYR A 56 5.23 7.81 -6.91
CA TYR A 56 3.80 7.52 -7.00
C TYR A 56 3.51 6.18 -7.68
N ASP A 57 4.17 5.89 -8.81
CA ASP A 57 3.98 4.64 -9.54
C ASP A 57 4.37 3.43 -8.68
N ASN A 58 5.50 3.55 -7.96
CA ASN A 58 5.94 2.57 -6.97
C ASN A 58 4.90 2.38 -5.84
N TYR A 59 4.35 3.48 -5.30
CA TYR A 59 3.27 3.43 -4.30
C TYR A 59 2.01 2.72 -4.81
N ASP A 60 1.57 3.04 -6.02
CA ASP A 60 0.38 2.44 -6.63
C ASP A 60 0.55 0.93 -6.84
N ILE A 61 1.74 0.50 -7.27
CA ILE A 61 2.09 -0.92 -7.41
C ILE A 61 2.08 -1.63 -6.06
N GLU A 62 2.79 -1.10 -5.06
CA GLU A 62 2.89 -1.68 -3.71
C GLU A 62 1.52 -1.79 -3.02
N LYS A 63 0.65 -0.80 -3.24
CA LYS A 63 -0.74 -0.81 -2.77
C LYS A 63 -1.56 -1.89 -3.48
N ALA A 64 -1.48 -1.97 -4.81
CA ALA A 64 -2.22 -2.95 -5.60
C ALA A 64 -1.83 -4.40 -5.25
N ILE A 65 -0.55 -4.66 -4.96
CA ILE A 65 -0.07 -5.97 -4.49
C ILE A 65 -0.74 -6.33 -3.17
N ARG A 66 -0.73 -5.44 -2.18
CA ARG A 66 -1.37 -5.68 -0.87
C ARG A 66 -2.87 -5.89 -0.98
N GLU A 67 -3.56 -5.12 -1.82
CA GLU A 67 -4.99 -5.31 -2.10
C GLU A 67 -5.26 -6.69 -2.73
N ALA A 68 -4.43 -7.13 -3.67
CA ALA A 68 -4.55 -8.43 -4.30
C ALA A 68 -4.34 -9.59 -3.30
N VAL A 69 -3.35 -9.46 -2.40
CA VAL A 69 -3.09 -10.43 -1.33
C VAL A 69 -4.26 -10.46 -0.34
N LYS A 70 -4.72 -9.29 0.14
CA LYS A 70 -5.89 -9.18 1.03
C LYS A 70 -7.13 -9.82 0.40
N LYS A 71 -7.35 -9.64 -0.90
CA LYS A 71 -8.49 -10.27 -1.62
C LYS A 71 -8.40 -11.79 -1.66
N LYS A 72 -7.20 -12.35 -1.84
CA LYS A 72 -6.99 -13.81 -1.83
C LYS A 72 -7.17 -14.42 -0.44
N ASN A 73 -6.75 -13.72 0.62
CA ASN A 73 -6.79 -14.23 1.99
C ASN A 73 -8.23 -14.30 2.59
N ARG A 74 -9.21 -13.60 2.02
CA ARG A 74 -10.60 -13.54 2.53
C ARG A 74 -11.42 -14.84 2.45
N LYS A 75 -10.85 -15.95 1.95
CA LYS A 75 -11.59 -17.22 1.77
C LYS A 75 -11.43 -18.23 2.89
N ALA A 76 -10.62 -17.95 3.91
CA ALA A 76 -10.56 -18.81 5.09
C ALA A 76 -11.80 -18.54 5.98
N LYS A 77 -12.77 -19.47 5.98
CA LYS A 77 -13.82 -19.46 7.01
C LYS A 77 -13.13 -19.71 8.35
N ILE A 78 -13.26 -18.76 9.27
CA ILE A 78 -12.78 -18.96 10.65
C ILE A 78 -13.69 -20.02 11.29
N PRO A 79 -13.14 -21.07 11.92
CA PRO A 79 -13.94 -22.05 12.63
C PRO A 79 -14.82 -21.39 13.69
N HIS A 80 -16.09 -21.80 13.74
CA HIS A 80 -17.09 -21.22 14.65
C HIS A 80 -16.72 -21.37 16.12
N GLU A 81 -16.01 -22.45 16.45
CA GLU A 81 -15.48 -22.75 17.78
C GLU A 81 -14.56 -21.63 18.28
N VAL A 82 -13.60 -21.20 17.46
CA VAL A 82 -12.66 -20.12 17.80
C VAL A 82 -13.40 -18.80 18.01
N VAL A 83 -14.41 -18.51 17.20
CA VAL A 83 -15.25 -17.30 17.36
C VAL A 83 -16.01 -17.32 18.69
N ASN A 84 -16.57 -18.47 19.05
CA ASN A 84 -17.32 -18.64 20.30
C ASN A 84 -16.40 -18.55 21.52
N GLU A 85 -15.21 -19.16 21.47
CA GLU A 85 -14.22 -19.03 22.54
C GLU A 85 -13.80 -17.58 22.77
N ILE A 86 -13.55 -16.83 21.69
CA ILE A 86 -13.19 -15.41 21.79
C ILE A 86 -14.32 -14.62 22.46
N ARG A 87 -15.57 -14.79 22.01
CA ARG A 87 -16.76 -14.12 22.59
C ARG A 87 -16.92 -14.41 24.09
N ASN A 88 -16.76 -15.67 24.47
CA ASN A 88 -16.84 -16.10 25.87
C ASN A 88 -15.74 -15.45 26.71
N LYS A 89 -14.52 -15.29 26.19
CA LYS A 89 -13.40 -14.66 26.92
C LYS A 89 -13.54 -13.15 27.10
N ILE A 90 -14.30 -12.47 26.23
CA ILE A 90 -14.51 -11.01 26.28
C ILE A 90 -15.87 -10.60 26.84
N ASN A 91 -16.63 -11.53 27.44
CA ASN A 91 -17.98 -11.30 27.99
C ASN A 91 -18.95 -10.63 27.00
N LEU A 92 -18.75 -10.81 25.71
CA LEU A 92 -19.74 -10.46 24.69
C LEU A 92 -20.68 -11.66 24.54
N ALA A 93 -21.61 -11.77 25.49
CA ALA A 93 -22.74 -12.70 25.42
C ALA A 93 -23.81 -12.18 24.45
#